data_AF-A0A7S1BP92-F1
#
_entry.id   AF-A0A7S1BP92-F1
#
_cell.length_a   1.000
_cell.length_b   1.000
_cell.length_c   1.000
_cell.angle_alpha   90.00
_cell.angle_beta   90.00
_cell.angle_gamma   90.00
#
_symmetry.space_group_name_H-M   'P 1'
#
loop_
_entity.id
_entity.type
_entity.pdbx_description
1 polymer ?
#
loop_
_entity_poly.entity_id
_entity_poly.type
_entity_poly.pdbx_seq_one_letter_code
_entity_poly.pdbx_strand_id
1 'polypeptide(L)'
;SDDGSDDGTNGVFFQPMSPEMKLESEETGEVSDDEERAVDEPRYVRTKLYVPAICCSEEVRAVNRAIRSLDFSNATPKKKKTKEGYAPLTNSPHHDDGGGDGDEKETRVRSVAVNLASRWVYVTFDASRCSSSDLTAALTDYGLGRGCTVLRDGGASPRRRSPTQTPRGDRESPPSSPSSSAPARVSPPPADGCSDVVLSLAGLLWFLSWVHFLSPRVAWMRYLSLPSMALSLPPALSAAWYSLRHGRGDSNVMMSVAALGALALGEF
;
A
#
# COMPACT_ATOMS: atom_id res chain seq x y z
N SER A 1 5.17 9.96 52.08
CA SER A 1 6.56 10.41 52.10
C SER A 1 7.33 9.50 51.18
N ASP A 2 7.57 9.94 49.96
CA ASP A 2 8.77 9.58 49.20
C ASP A 2 8.83 10.53 47.99
N ASP A 3 9.77 11.46 48.13
CA ASP A 3 10.22 12.42 47.12
C ASP A 3 11.01 11.68 46.05
N GLY A 4 10.89 12.14 44.80
CA GLY A 4 11.64 11.58 43.68
C GLY A 4 11.59 12.47 42.45
N SER A 5 12.05 13.71 42.61
CA SER A 5 12.37 14.65 41.54
C SER A 5 13.41 14.07 40.58
N ASP A 6 13.19 14.22 39.28
CA ASP A 6 14.26 14.32 38.28
C ASP A 6 13.78 15.15 37.08
N ASP A 7 14.11 16.44 37.12
CA ASP A 7 13.95 17.42 36.05
C ASP A 7 15.16 17.34 35.09
N GLY A 8 15.02 16.57 34.01
CA GLY A 8 16.00 16.50 32.92
C GLY A 8 15.76 17.55 31.84
N THR A 9 16.09 18.81 32.12
CA THR A 9 16.07 19.90 31.12
C THR A 9 17.34 19.87 30.26
N ASN A 10 17.25 19.24 29.09
CA ASN A 10 18.30 19.32 28.06
C ASN A 10 18.23 20.67 27.33
N GLY A 11 19.09 21.60 27.77
CA GLY A 11 19.35 22.86 27.09
C GLY A 11 20.07 22.64 25.76
N VAL A 12 19.37 22.87 24.65
CA VAL A 12 19.96 22.95 23.31
C VAL A 12 20.45 24.38 23.09
N PHE A 13 21.78 24.52 23.13
CA PHE A 13 22.55 25.74 22.90
C PHE A 13 22.41 26.15 21.42
N PHE A 14 21.72 27.26 21.14
CA PHE A 14 21.73 27.90 19.82
C PHE A 14 22.94 28.83 19.73
N GLN A 15 23.92 28.50 18.88
CA GLN A 15 24.95 29.46 18.46
C GLN A 15 24.43 30.30 17.28
N PRO A 16 24.49 31.64 17.33
CA PRO A 16 24.26 32.49 16.18
C PRO A 16 25.56 32.58 15.36
N MET A 17 25.52 32.18 14.09
CA MET A 17 26.57 32.50 13.13
C MET A 17 26.01 33.37 12.01
N SER A 18 26.54 34.58 11.95
CA SER A 18 26.55 35.51 10.82
C SER A 18 27.64 36.54 11.13
N PRO A 19 28.12 37.33 10.16
CA PRO A 19 28.31 37.08 8.73
C PRO A 19 29.75 37.46 8.31
N GLU A 20 30.27 37.00 7.17
CA GLU A 20 31.32 37.78 6.50
C GLU A 20 31.33 37.58 4.99
N MET A 21 31.32 38.72 4.30
CA MET A 21 31.35 38.88 2.85
C MET A 21 32.75 38.57 2.31
N LYS A 22 32.82 37.93 1.15
CA LYS A 22 33.88 38.22 0.17
C LYS A 22 33.25 38.43 -1.21
N LEU A 23 33.19 39.70 -1.57
CA LEU A 23 33.15 40.17 -2.95
C LEU A 23 34.55 39.91 -3.52
N GLU A 24 34.68 38.98 -4.45
CA GLU A 24 35.80 38.95 -5.38
C GLU A 24 35.27 38.83 -6.81
N SER A 25 35.98 39.55 -7.65
CA SER A 25 35.59 40.14 -8.91
C SER A 25 35.89 39.22 -10.09
N GLU A 26 35.20 39.51 -11.21
CA GLU A 26 35.67 39.39 -12.59
C GLU A 26 36.62 38.23 -12.96
N GLU A 27 36.09 37.30 -13.75
CA GLU A 27 36.73 36.96 -15.03
C GLU A 27 35.66 36.50 -16.04
N THR A 28 35.33 37.37 -16.99
CA THR A 28 34.58 37.02 -18.20
C THR A 28 35.50 36.24 -19.12
N GLY A 29 35.56 34.93 -18.91
CA GLY A 29 36.08 33.98 -19.88
C GLY A 29 35.00 33.69 -20.93
N GLU A 30 35.28 34.02 -22.19
CA GLU A 30 34.50 33.58 -23.34
C GLU A 30 34.53 32.04 -23.40
N VAL A 31 33.43 31.41 -23.01
CA VAL A 31 33.23 29.97 -23.10
C VAL A 31 32.77 29.67 -24.53
N SER A 32 33.60 28.90 -25.22
CA SER A 32 33.33 28.28 -26.51
C SER A 32 32.01 27.50 -26.47
N ASP A 33 31.25 27.57 -27.58
CA ASP A 33 30.03 26.81 -27.87
C ASP A 33 30.30 25.29 -27.99
N ASP A 34 30.93 24.69 -26.99
CA ASP A 34 30.86 23.25 -26.79
C ASP A 34 29.48 22.98 -26.22
N GLU A 35 28.60 22.57 -27.13
CA GLU A 35 27.27 22.02 -26.93
C GLU A 35 27.36 20.84 -25.95
N GLU A 36 27.47 21.20 -24.67
CA GLU A 36 27.43 20.33 -23.51
C GLU A 36 26.08 19.63 -23.56
N ARG A 37 26.09 18.42 -24.14
CA ARG A 37 25.02 17.44 -24.00
C ARG A 37 24.84 17.25 -22.50
N ALA A 38 23.97 18.06 -21.90
CA ALA A 38 23.48 17.85 -20.55
C ALA A 38 22.94 16.43 -20.53
N VAL A 39 23.74 15.52 -19.99
CA VAL A 39 23.32 14.14 -19.75
C VAL A 39 22.15 14.30 -18.80
N ASP A 40 20.96 14.00 -19.31
CA ASP A 40 19.68 14.20 -18.63
C ASP A 40 19.69 13.29 -17.40
N GLU A 41 20.20 13.80 -16.27
CA GLU A 41 20.36 13.01 -15.05
C GLU A 41 18.98 12.48 -14.65
N PRO A 42 18.87 11.17 -14.36
CA PRO A 42 17.61 10.54 -14.00
C PRO A 42 17.00 11.28 -12.80
N ARG A 43 15.89 11.96 -13.04
CA ARG A 43 15.16 12.68 -11.99
C ARG A 43 14.39 11.68 -11.16
N TYR A 44 15.06 11.13 -10.14
CA TYR A 44 14.44 10.29 -9.14
C TYR A 44 13.49 11.11 -8.28
N VAL A 45 12.24 10.69 -8.24
CA VAL A 45 11.18 11.34 -7.48
C VAL A 45 10.62 10.40 -6.44
N ARG A 46 10.23 10.96 -5.29
CA ARG A 46 9.63 10.19 -4.19
C ARG A 46 8.13 10.45 -4.12
N THR A 47 7.36 9.40 -4.35
CA THR A 47 5.89 9.42 -4.29
C THR A 47 5.39 8.71 -3.04
N LYS A 48 4.34 9.27 -2.44
CA LYS A 48 3.67 8.71 -1.26
C LYS A 48 2.28 8.22 -1.66
N LEU A 49 2.05 6.92 -1.47
CA LEU A 49 0.79 6.22 -1.73
C LEU A 49 0.16 5.80 -0.40
N TYR A 50 -1.17 5.92 -0.28
CA TYR A 50 -1.93 5.28 0.79
C TYR A 50 -2.62 4.04 0.23
N VAL A 51 -2.37 2.88 0.85
CA VAL A 51 -2.83 1.58 0.35
C VAL A 51 -3.60 0.88 1.46
N PRO A 52 -4.93 1.02 1.54
CA PRO A 52 -5.71 0.59 2.70
C PRO A 52 -5.72 -0.93 2.89
N ALA A 53 -5.41 -1.70 1.84
CA ALA A 53 -5.38 -3.16 1.85
C ALA A 53 -4.17 -3.75 2.58
N ILE A 54 -3.12 -2.97 2.88
CA ILE A 54 -1.94 -3.49 3.59
C ILE A 54 -2.28 -3.67 5.07
N CYS A 55 -2.34 -4.91 5.54
CA CYS A 55 -2.64 -5.24 6.93
C CYS A 55 -1.61 -6.16 7.59
N CYS A 56 -0.83 -6.94 6.84
CA CYS A 56 0.18 -7.82 7.36
C CYS A 56 1.47 -7.85 6.51
N SER A 57 2.46 -8.60 6.97
CA SER A 57 3.77 -8.70 6.32
C SER A 57 3.70 -9.34 4.93
N GLU A 58 2.67 -10.13 4.65
CA GLU A 58 2.49 -10.76 3.35
C GLU A 58 2.06 -9.76 2.28
N GLU A 59 1.16 -8.82 2.59
CA GLU A 59 0.82 -7.76 1.64
C GLU A 59 2.02 -6.83 1.42
N VAL A 60 2.88 -6.61 2.42
CA VAL A 60 4.14 -5.86 2.21
C VAL A 60 5.03 -6.55 1.16
N ARG A 61 5.14 -7.89 1.21
CA ARG A 61 5.85 -8.66 0.18
C ARG A 61 5.16 -8.59 -1.17
N ALA A 62 3.83 -8.54 -1.19
CA ALA A 62 3.06 -8.40 -2.43
C ALA A 62 3.23 -7.00 -3.05
N VAL A 63 3.22 -5.93 -2.24
CA VAL A 63 3.53 -4.54 -2.67
C VAL A 63 4.92 -4.48 -3.31
N ASN A 64 5.93 -5.06 -2.64
CA ASN A 64 7.29 -5.07 -3.18
C ASN A 64 7.39 -5.84 -4.50
N ARG A 65 6.70 -6.98 -4.63
CA ARG A 65 6.64 -7.74 -5.89
C ARG A 65 5.94 -6.96 -6.99
N ALA A 66 4.81 -6.33 -6.68
CA ALA A 66 4.04 -5.52 -7.63
C ALA A 66 4.88 -4.36 -8.18
N ILE A 67 5.49 -3.57 -7.30
CA ILE A 67 6.26 -2.41 -7.70
C ILE A 67 7.53 -2.81 -8.47
N ARG A 68 8.26 -3.83 -8.01
CA ARG A 68 9.47 -4.32 -8.72
C ARG A 68 9.15 -4.99 -10.05
N SER A 69 7.92 -5.46 -10.27
CA SER A 69 7.54 -6.02 -11.57
C SER A 69 7.53 -4.98 -12.70
N LEU A 70 7.42 -3.69 -12.36
CA LEU A 70 7.49 -2.59 -13.33
C LEU A 70 8.87 -2.44 -13.98
N ASP A 71 9.94 -2.91 -13.32
CA ASP A 71 11.30 -2.90 -13.87
C ASP A 71 11.42 -3.81 -15.11
N PHE A 72 10.61 -4.86 -15.22
CA PHE A 72 10.71 -5.85 -16.28
C PHE A 72 9.75 -5.62 -17.46
N SER A 73 8.73 -4.76 -17.30
CA SER A 73 7.60 -4.65 -18.24
C SER A 73 7.95 -4.06 -19.62
N ASN A 74 9.00 -3.24 -19.74
CA ASN A 74 9.42 -2.72 -21.06
C ASN A 74 10.43 -3.60 -21.79
N ALA A 75 10.81 -4.75 -21.24
CA ALA A 75 11.34 -5.81 -22.09
C ALA A 75 10.17 -6.28 -22.96
N THR A 76 9.99 -5.62 -24.12
CA THR A 76 9.07 -6.06 -25.17
C THR A 76 9.11 -7.59 -25.21
N PRO A 77 7.98 -8.28 -25.10
CA PRO A 77 7.98 -9.72 -25.12
C PRO A 77 8.47 -10.14 -26.51
N LYS A 78 9.78 -10.33 -26.66
CA LYS A 78 10.33 -11.13 -27.76
C LYS A 78 9.59 -12.45 -27.60
N LYS A 79 8.66 -12.72 -28.52
CA LYS A 79 7.91 -13.97 -28.61
C LYS A 79 8.90 -15.13 -28.55
N LYS A 80 9.24 -15.59 -27.35
CA LYS A 80 10.01 -16.81 -27.15
C LYS A 80 9.02 -17.91 -27.46
N LYS A 81 9.23 -18.51 -28.63
CA LYS A 81 8.59 -19.74 -29.07
C LYS A 81 9.04 -20.83 -28.09
N THR A 82 8.33 -20.97 -26.98
CA THR A 82 8.64 -21.97 -25.95
C THR A 82 8.32 -23.35 -26.52
N LYS A 83 9.36 -24.13 -26.83
CA LYS A 83 9.28 -25.58 -26.92
C LYS A 83 9.09 -26.10 -25.50
N GLU A 84 8.01 -26.81 -25.27
CA GLU A 84 7.77 -27.56 -24.03
C GLU A 84 8.89 -28.59 -23.83
N GLY A 85 9.53 -28.52 -22.66
CA GLY A 85 10.52 -29.47 -22.21
C GLY A 85 10.61 -29.38 -20.69
N TYR A 86 10.00 -30.35 -20.00
CA TYR A 86 10.06 -30.50 -18.55
C TYR A 86 11.52 -30.68 -18.10
N ALA A 87 11.97 -29.85 -17.14
CA ALA A 87 13.18 -30.10 -16.37
C ALA A 87 12.91 -29.87 -14.88
N PRO A 88 13.46 -30.72 -13.99
CA PRO A 88 13.14 -30.73 -12.56
C PRO A 88 13.91 -29.67 -11.75
N LEU A 89 13.31 -29.29 -10.63
CA LEU A 89 13.80 -28.32 -9.64
C LEU A 89 14.94 -28.90 -8.79
N THR A 90 16.10 -28.26 -8.78
CA THR A 90 17.08 -28.38 -7.70
C THR A 90 17.49 -26.98 -7.24
N ASN A 91 17.13 -26.65 -6.00
CA ASN A 91 17.54 -25.43 -5.32
C ASN A 91 18.90 -25.65 -4.65
N SER A 92 19.88 -24.80 -4.95
CA SER A 92 21.03 -24.54 -4.07
C SER A 92 21.39 -23.06 -4.17
N PRO A 93 21.34 -22.28 -3.07
CA PRO A 93 21.83 -20.91 -3.07
C PRO A 93 23.34 -20.91 -2.83
N HIS A 94 24.12 -20.68 -3.88
CA HIS A 94 25.53 -20.34 -3.75
C HIS A 94 25.63 -18.81 -3.62
N HIS A 95 26.15 -18.36 -2.49
CA HIS A 95 26.63 -16.98 -2.31
C HIS A 95 27.95 -16.89 -3.10
N ASP A 96 27.91 -16.24 -4.26
CA ASP A 96 29.10 -15.79 -4.98
C ASP A 96 29.15 -14.25 -4.87
N ASP A 97 30.00 -13.77 -3.96
CA ASP A 97 30.43 -12.37 -3.90
C ASP A 97 31.45 -12.13 -5.03
N GLY A 98 30.94 -12.10 -6.26
CA GLY A 98 31.70 -11.76 -7.45
C GLY A 98 31.59 -10.27 -7.75
N GLY A 99 32.53 -9.48 -7.25
CA GLY A 99 32.74 -8.08 -7.61
C GLY A 99 33.10 -7.97 -9.10
N GLY A 100 32.09 -7.90 -9.95
CA GLY A 100 32.21 -7.41 -11.31
C GLY A 100 31.60 -6.03 -11.37
N ASP A 101 32.30 -5.10 -12.04
CA ASP A 101 31.80 -3.82 -12.55
C ASP A 101 30.71 -4.08 -13.61
N GLY A 102 29.69 -4.83 -13.23
CA GLY A 102 28.56 -5.18 -14.06
C GLY A 102 27.66 -3.98 -14.10
N ASP A 103 27.53 -3.42 -15.31
CA ASP A 103 26.49 -2.48 -15.72
C ASP A 103 25.29 -2.54 -14.77
N GLU A 104 25.25 -1.64 -13.78
CA GLU A 104 24.14 -1.52 -12.86
C GLU A 104 22.93 -1.23 -13.74
N LYS A 105 22.13 -2.27 -14.00
CA LYS A 105 20.93 -2.13 -14.80
C LYS A 105 20.07 -1.12 -14.06
N GLU A 106 20.02 0.06 -14.62
CA GLU A 106 19.31 1.20 -14.08
C GLU A 106 17.83 0.83 -13.90
N THR A 107 17.49 0.42 -12.67
CA THR A 107 16.14 0.02 -12.29
C THR A 107 15.26 1.26 -12.25
N ARG A 108 14.03 1.13 -12.76
CA ARG A 108 13.05 2.24 -12.73
C ARG A 108 12.69 2.60 -11.31
N VAL A 109 12.67 1.61 -10.42
CA VAL A 109 12.39 1.80 -9.00
C VAL A 109 13.65 1.64 -8.18
N ARG A 110 14.10 2.73 -7.57
CA ARG A 110 15.31 2.76 -6.73
C ARG A 110 15.05 2.23 -5.32
N SER A 111 13.92 2.60 -4.71
CA SER A 111 13.58 2.15 -3.35
C SER A 111 12.09 2.10 -3.10
N VAL A 112 11.69 1.13 -2.26
CA VAL A 112 10.32 0.97 -1.77
C VAL A 112 10.37 0.83 -0.26
N ALA A 113 9.64 1.68 0.46
CA ALA A 113 9.50 1.62 1.91
C ALA A 113 8.01 1.58 2.29
N VAL A 114 7.63 0.62 3.12
CA VAL A 114 6.25 0.42 3.53
C VAL A 114 6.11 0.64 5.03
N ASN A 115 5.18 1.50 5.43
CA ASN A 115 4.78 1.69 6.82
C ASN A 115 3.43 1.00 7.05
N LEU A 116 3.46 -0.12 7.77
CA LEU A 116 2.29 -0.93 8.09
C LEU A 116 1.28 -0.19 8.97
N ALA A 117 1.76 0.56 9.98
CA ALA A 117 0.90 1.23 10.95
C ALA A 117 0.03 2.32 10.29
N SER A 118 0.61 3.09 9.36
CA SER A 118 -0.11 4.14 8.64
C SER A 118 -0.61 3.73 7.25
N ARG A 119 -0.33 2.49 6.83
CA ARG A 119 -0.62 1.94 5.49
C ARG A 119 -0.08 2.82 4.35
N TRP A 120 1.10 3.42 4.58
CA TRP A 120 1.77 4.26 3.60
C TRP A 120 2.85 3.48 2.85
N VAL A 121 2.92 3.70 1.54
CA VAL A 121 3.99 3.20 0.69
C VAL A 121 4.72 4.40 0.10
N TYR A 122 6.03 4.45 0.33
CA TYR A 122 6.93 5.42 -0.24
C TYR A 122 7.72 4.74 -1.35
N VAL A 123 7.64 5.29 -2.56
CA VAL A 123 8.34 4.75 -3.73
C VAL A 123 9.23 5.83 -4.30
N THR A 124 10.51 5.53 -4.45
CA THR A 124 11.46 6.38 -5.18
C THR A 124 11.70 5.75 -6.54
N PHE A 125 11.34 6.45 -7.61
CA PHE A 125 11.42 5.94 -8.98
C PHE A 125 11.88 7.04 -9.95
N ASP A 126 12.35 6.64 -11.12
CA ASP A 126 12.71 7.53 -12.21
C ASP A 126 11.45 8.04 -12.92
N ALA A 127 11.17 9.35 -12.79
CA ALA A 127 9.99 10.00 -13.36
C ALA A 127 9.97 10.00 -14.89
N SER A 128 11.11 9.79 -15.55
CA SER A 128 11.19 9.72 -17.01
C SER A 128 10.66 8.38 -17.56
N ARG A 129 10.68 7.32 -16.74
CA ARG A 129 10.36 5.93 -17.16
C ARG A 129 9.11 5.37 -16.54
N CYS A 130 8.66 5.90 -15.40
CA CYS A 130 7.51 5.41 -14.66
C CYS A 130 6.69 6.60 -14.16
N SER A 131 5.38 6.45 -14.10
CA SER A 131 4.45 7.42 -13.51
C SER A 131 3.85 6.90 -12.20
N SER A 132 3.28 7.79 -11.38
CA SER A 132 2.53 7.40 -10.19
C SER A 132 1.26 6.59 -10.52
N SER A 133 0.68 6.80 -11.71
CA SER A 133 -0.41 5.98 -12.23
C SER A 133 0.03 4.54 -12.52
N ASP A 134 1.24 4.33 -13.04
CA ASP A 134 1.76 2.98 -13.30
C ASP A 134 1.97 2.20 -12.00
N LEU A 135 2.45 2.88 -10.95
CA LEU A 135 2.53 2.28 -9.60
C LEU A 135 1.15 1.85 -9.09
N THR A 136 0.14 2.68 -9.29
CA THR A 136 -1.24 2.39 -8.85
C THR A 136 -1.86 1.26 -9.67
N ALA A 137 -1.60 1.23 -10.99
CA ALA A 137 -2.01 0.14 -11.87
C ALA A 137 -1.37 -1.19 -11.47
N ALA A 138 -0.06 -1.21 -11.23
CA ALA A 138 0.65 -2.39 -10.75
C ALA A 138 0.09 -2.90 -9.41
N LEU A 139 -0.20 -2.01 -8.46
CA LEU A 139 -0.83 -2.41 -7.20
C LEU A 139 -2.25 -2.95 -7.42
N THR A 140 -2.99 -2.40 -8.38
CA THR A 140 -4.34 -2.86 -8.75
C THR A 140 -4.31 -4.25 -9.37
N ASP A 141 -3.33 -4.54 -10.23
CA ASP A 141 -3.16 -5.86 -10.86
C ASP A 141 -2.90 -6.97 -9.83
N TYR A 142 -2.22 -6.63 -8.72
CA TYR A 142 -2.00 -7.52 -7.58
C TYR A 142 -3.17 -7.56 -6.58
N GLY A 143 -4.27 -6.88 -6.86
CA GLY A 143 -5.46 -6.83 -5.98
C GLY A 143 -5.31 -5.91 -4.76
N LEU A 144 -4.21 -5.14 -4.67
CA LEU A 144 -3.91 -4.23 -3.56
C LEU A 144 -4.36 -2.79 -3.85
N GLY A 145 -4.66 -2.45 -5.10
CA GLY A 145 -4.99 -1.10 -5.54
C GLY A 145 -6.37 -0.59 -5.15
N ARG A 146 -7.21 -1.40 -4.51
CA ARG A 146 -8.59 -1.00 -4.14
C ARG A 146 -8.55 0.10 -3.08
N GLY A 147 -8.94 1.31 -3.47
CA GLY A 147 -8.85 2.50 -2.61
C GLY A 147 -7.43 3.05 -2.45
N CYS A 148 -6.50 2.66 -3.33
CA CYS A 148 -5.16 3.25 -3.34
C CYS A 148 -5.25 4.72 -3.78
N THR A 149 -4.70 5.62 -2.97
CA THR A 149 -4.68 7.06 -3.27
C THR A 149 -3.26 7.60 -3.29
N VAL A 150 -2.95 8.41 -4.31
CA VAL A 150 -1.66 9.10 -4.41
C VAL A 150 -1.75 10.38 -3.58
N LEU A 151 -1.07 10.41 -2.44
CA LEU A 151 -1.10 11.57 -1.52
C LEU A 151 -0.13 12.67 -1.98
N ARG A 152 1.03 12.28 -2.49
CA ARG A 152 2.05 13.20 -2.99
C ARG A 152 2.75 12.55 -4.17
N ASP A 153 2.56 13.11 -5.35
CA ASP A 153 3.31 12.75 -6.54
C ASP A 153 4.59 13.57 -6.58
N GLY A 154 5.74 12.91 -6.43
CA GLY A 154 7.03 13.60 -6.41
C GLY A 154 7.47 14.11 -7.79
N GLY A 155 6.88 13.60 -8.88
CA GLY A 155 7.27 13.93 -10.26
C GLY A 155 6.28 14.79 -11.01
N ALA A 156 5.00 14.76 -10.62
CA ALA A 156 4.02 15.70 -11.10
C ALA A 156 3.98 16.94 -10.19
N SER A 157 5.03 17.77 -10.25
CA SER A 157 4.72 19.20 -10.15
C SER A 157 3.76 19.43 -11.32
N PRO A 158 2.48 19.82 -11.10
CA PRO A 158 1.54 19.99 -12.20
C PRO A 158 2.26 20.90 -13.15
N ARG A 159 2.67 20.36 -14.31
CA ARG A 159 3.35 21.12 -15.36
C ARG A 159 2.41 22.28 -15.52
N ARG A 160 2.80 23.45 -14.98
CA ARG A 160 1.99 24.65 -14.99
C ARG A 160 1.97 24.93 -16.47
N ARG A 161 1.00 24.35 -17.17
CA ARG A 161 0.75 24.59 -18.57
C ARG A 161 0.48 26.08 -18.51
N SER A 162 1.49 26.86 -18.85
CA SER A 162 1.33 28.25 -19.22
C SER A 162 0.04 28.25 -20.03
N PRO A 163 -0.98 29.04 -19.68
CA PRO A 163 -2.21 29.08 -20.44
C PRO A 163 -1.82 29.46 -21.87
N THR A 164 -1.64 28.45 -22.72
CA THR A 164 -1.44 28.59 -24.14
C THR A 164 -2.79 29.10 -24.61
N GLN A 165 -2.82 30.41 -24.84
CA GLN A 165 -3.92 31.10 -25.48
C GLN A 165 -4.35 30.27 -26.69
N THR A 166 -5.56 29.72 -26.64
CA THR A 166 -6.24 29.15 -27.80
C THR A 166 -6.60 30.29 -28.75
N PRO A 167 -6.13 30.30 -30.00
CA PRO A 167 -6.84 30.96 -31.07
C PRO A 167 -8.06 30.10 -31.40
N ARG A 168 -9.23 30.73 -31.28
CA ARG A 168 -10.54 30.23 -31.69
C ARG A 168 -10.48 29.83 -33.18
N GLY A 169 -10.71 28.56 -33.47
CA GLY A 169 -10.73 28.05 -34.84
C GLY A 169 -11.61 26.81 -34.90
N ASP A 170 -12.85 27.00 -35.36
CA ASP A 170 -13.84 25.96 -35.60
C ASP A 170 -13.29 24.93 -36.60
N ARG A 171 -13.27 23.65 -36.22
CA ARG A 171 -13.19 22.57 -37.21
C ARG A 171 -13.81 21.27 -36.70
N GLU A 172 -14.74 20.80 -37.50
CA GLU A 172 -15.52 19.57 -37.39
C GLU A 172 -14.70 18.32 -37.06
N SER A 173 -15.35 17.46 -36.27
CA SER A 173 -14.94 16.12 -35.87
C SER A 173 -14.83 15.14 -37.04
N PRO A 174 -14.03 14.07 -36.88
CA PRO A 174 -14.35 12.77 -37.47
C PRO A 174 -14.55 11.67 -36.41
N PRO A 175 -15.21 10.55 -36.79
CA PRO A 175 -15.94 9.68 -35.87
C PRO A 175 -15.11 8.57 -35.19
N SER A 176 -15.67 8.17 -34.06
CA SER A 176 -15.47 6.99 -33.21
C SER A 176 -14.72 5.78 -33.78
N SER A 177 -13.82 5.23 -32.96
CA SER A 177 -13.30 3.86 -33.04
C SER A 177 -13.57 3.09 -31.73
N PRO A 178 -13.74 1.76 -31.80
CA PRO A 178 -14.60 1.00 -30.91
C PRO A 178 -13.98 0.64 -29.56
N SER A 179 -14.85 0.64 -28.55
CA SER A 179 -14.64 0.22 -27.17
C SER A 179 -14.13 -1.22 -27.09
N SER A 180 -12.90 -1.38 -26.62
CA SER A 180 -12.40 -2.65 -26.08
C SER A 180 -13.04 -2.89 -24.71
N SER A 181 -14.06 -3.74 -24.68
CA SER A 181 -14.74 -4.21 -23.47
C SER A 181 -13.82 -5.12 -22.65
N ALA A 182 -13.02 -4.52 -21.78
CA ALA A 182 -12.39 -5.26 -20.69
C ALA A 182 -13.50 -5.86 -19.79
N PRO A 183 -13.40 -7.14 -19.37
CA PRO A 183 -14.41 -7.75 -18.52
C PRO A 183 -14.47 -6.97 -17.20
N ALA A 184 -15.66 -6.45 -16.89
CA ALA A 184 -15.94 -5.76 -15.64
C ALA A 184 -15.61 -6.69 -14.45
N ARG A 185 -14.41 -6.55 -13.90
CA ARG A 185 -14.01 -7.21 -12.65
C ARG A 185 -14.84 -6.59 -11.54
N VAL A 186 -15.86 -7.32 -11.12
CA VAL A 186 -16.71 -7.03 -9.97
C VAL A 186 -15.82 -6.76 -8.76
N SER A 187 -15.85 -5.52 -8.32
CA SER A 187 -14.78 -4.91 -7.55
C SER A 187 -15.01 -4.96 -6.04
N PRO A 188 -15.37 -6.10 -5.43
CA PRO A 188 -16.27 -6.21 -4.25
C PRO A 188 -17.15 -4.99 -3.88
N PRO A 189 -18.29 -5.14 -3.20
CA PRO A 189 -18.91 -3.98 -2.57
C PRO A 189 -17.98 -3.45 -1.46
N PRO A 190 -17.79 -2.12 -1.30
CA PRO A 190 -17.20 -1.60 -0.09
C PRO A 190 -18.06 -2.08 1.09
N ALA A 191 -17.42 -2.49 2.18
CA ALA A 191 -18.13 -2.92 3.38
C ALA A 191 -18.73 -1.67 4.04
N ASP A 192 -19.83 -1.20 3.48
CA ASP A 192 -20.47 0.07 3.82
C ASP A 192 -21.26 -0.09 5.12
N GLY A 193 -20.73 0.45 6.23
CA GLY A 193 -21.44 0.95 7.44
C GLY A 193 -22.40 0.04 8.22
N CYS A 194 -22.82 -1.10 7.68
CA CYS A 194 -23.85 -1.95 8.25
C CYS A 194 -23.28 -2.88 9.33
N SER A 195 -21.98 -3.20 9.25
CA SER A 195 -21.28 -3.99 10.25
C SER A 195 -21.26 -3.33 11.63
N ASP A 196 -21.20 -2.00 11.69
CA ASP A 196 -21.08 -1.26 12.95
C ASP A 196 -22.38 -1.31 13.75
N VAL A 197 -23.53 -1.27 13.07
CA VAL A 197 -24.85 -1.40 13.69
C VAL A 197 -25.06 -2.83 14.22
N VAL A 198 -24.65 -3.84 13.45
CA VAL A 198 -24.75 -5.25 13.87
C VAL A 198 -23.84 -5.53 15.06
N LEU A 199 -22.61 -5.01 15.07
CA LEU A 199 -21.70 -5.11 16.21
C LEU A 199 -22.27 -4.42 17.46
N SER A 200 -22.83 -3.22 17.28
CA SER A 200 -23.41 -2.44 18.38
C SER A 200 -24.61 -3.15 19.01
N LEU A 201 -25.50 -3.71 18.18
CA LEU A 201 -26.63 -4.51 18.65
C LEU A 201 -26.18 -5.79 19.35
N ALA A 202 -25.21 -6.52 18.79
CA ALA A 202 -24.67 -7.72 19.42
C ALA A 202 -24.07 -7.40 20.81
N GLY A 203 -23.30 -6.31 20.92
CA GLY A 203 -22.76 -5.83 22.20
C GLY A 203 -23.85 -5.45 23.21
N LEU A 204 -24.91 -4.77 22.77
CA LEU A 204 -26.04 -4.41 23.64
C LEU A 204 -26.80 -5.65 24.14
N LEU A 205 -27.09 -6.61 23.26
CA LEU A 205 -27.74 -7.87 23.66
C LEU A 205 -26.87 -8.69 24.61
N TRP A 206 -25.54 -8.71 24.42
CA TRP A 206 -24.62 -9.36 25.33
C TRP A 206 -24.61 -8.67 26.71
N PHE A 207 -24.59 -7.34 26.75
CA PHE A 207 -24.67 -6.58 27.99
C PHE A 207 -26.00 -6.80 28.73
N LEU A 208 -27.12 -6.87 28.00
CA LEU A 208 -28.43 -7.21 28.57
C LEU A 208 -28.44 -8.63 29.18
N SER A 209 -27.69 -9.58 28.60
CA SER A 209 -27.50 -10.90 29.20
C SER A 209 -26.76 -10.85 30.53
N TRP A 210 -25.89 -9.86 30.76
CA TRP A 210 -25.19 -9.67 32.03
C TRP A 210 -26.11 -9.18 33.16
N VAL A 211 -27.16 -8.42 32.83
CA VAL A 211 -28.15 -7.93 33.81
C VAL A 211 -28.84 -9.07 34.56
N HIS A 212 -28.93 -10.26 33.96
CA HIS A 212 -29.40 -11.47 34.62
C HIS A 212 -28.64 -11.75 35.94
N PHE A 213 -27.34 -11.48 36.01
CA PHE A 213 -26.55 -11.71 37.24
C PHE A 213 -26.98 -10.81 38.40
N LEU A 214 -27.57 -9.64 38.14
CA LEU A 214 -28.04 -8.73 39.17
C LEU A 214 -29.43 -9.10 39.70
N SER A 215 -30.20 -9.93 38.99
CA SER A 215 -31.59 -10.21 39.36
C SER A 215 -32.02 -11.63 38.96
N PRO A 216 -32.20 -12.55 39.93
CA PRO A 216 -32.63 -13.93 39.67
C PRO A 216 -34.02 -14.05 39.03
N ARG A 217 -34.84 -12.99 39.11
CA ARG A 217 -36.22 -12.96 38.57
C ARG A 217 -36.27 -12.94 37.05
N VAL A 218 -35.15 -12.69 36.38
CA VAL A 218 -35.08 -12.54 34.91
C VAL A 218 -34.36 -13.71 34.24
N ALA A 219 -34.57 -14.95 34.74
CA ALA A 219 -33.90 -16.16 34.26
C ALA A 219 -33.98 -16.40 32.73
N TRP A 220 -35.04 -15.92 32.08
CA TRP A 220 -35.21 -16.03 30.63
C TRP A 220 -34.23 -15.16 29.82
N MET A 221 -33.65 -14.11 30.40
CA MET A 221 -32.67 -13.24 29.71
C MET A 221 -31.37 -13.95 29.38
N ARG A 222 -31.07 -15.10 30.01
CA ARG A 222 -29.92 -15.95 29.66
C ARG A 222 -29.92 -16.37 28.18
N TYR A 223 -31.10 -16.49 27.57
CA TYR A 223 -31.22 -16.90 26.17
C TYR A 223 -31.00 -15.75 25.18
N LEU A 224 -30.84 -14.49 25.64
CA LEU A 224 -30.57 -13.35 24.75
C LEU A 224 -29.11 -13.30 24.26
N SER A 225 -28.19 -14.02 24.90
CA SER A 225 -26.79 -14.14 24.44
C SER A 225 -26.68 -14.95 23.14
N LEU A 226 -27.52 -15.97 22.96
CA LEU A 226 -27.55 -16.84 21.77
C LEU A 226 -27.79 -16.07 20.45
N PRO A 227 -28.84 -15.24 20.31
CA PRO A 227 -29.03 -14.46 19.09
C PRO A 227 -27.95 -13.39 18.89
N SER A 228 -27.35 -12.85 19.96
CA SER A 228 -26.19 -11.94 19.85
C SER A 228 -24.98 -12.62 19.22
N MET A 229 -24.66 -13.85 19.66
CA MET A 229 -23.59 -14.63 19.05
C MET A 229 -23.90 -15.01 17.61
N ALA A 230 -25.14 -15.41 17.32
CA ALA A 230 -25.56 -15.77 15.96
C ALA A 230 -25.43 -14.59 14.97
N LEU A 231 -25.64 -13.35 15.43
CA LEU A 231 -25.51 -12.15 14.61
C LEU A 231 -24.05 -11.70 14.43
N SER A 232 -23.17 -11.94 15.40
CA SER A 232 -21.77 -11.51 15.37
C SER A 232 -20.81 -12.52 14.70
N LEU A 233 -21.19 -13.80 14.65
CA LEU A 233 -20.40 -14.87 14.06
C LEU A 233 -20.18 -14.79 12.53
N PRO A 234 -21.16 -14.41 11.68
CA PRO A 234 -21.01 -14.46 10.23
C PRO A 234 -19.78 -13.73 9.66
N PRO A 235 -19.47 -12.48 10.04
CA PRO A 235 -18.28 -11.79 9.52
C PRO A 235 -16.98 -12.46 9.99
N ALA A 236 -16.88 -12.85 11.26
CA ALA A 236 -15.70 -13.53 11.82
C ALA A 236 -15.46 -14.89 11.14
N LEU A 237 -16.53 -15.69 10.97
CA LEU A 237 -16.48 -16.96 10.26
C LEU A 237 -16.12 -16.80 8.80
N SER A 238 -16.61 -15.75 8.13
CA SER A 238 -16.28 -15.51 6.71
C SER A 238 -14.77 -15.25 6.51
N ALA A 239 -14.17 -14.46 7.40
CA ALA A 239 -12.74 -14.17 7.38
C ALA A 239 -11.92 -15.41 7.75
N ALA A 240 -12.32 -16.11 8.81
CA ALA A 240 -11.68 -17.36 9.23
C ALA A 240 -11.76 -18.44 8.13
N TRP A 241 -12.91 -18.59 7.48
CA TRP A 241 -13.10 -19.54 6.38
C TRP A 241 -12.22 -19.21 5.18
N TYR A 242 -12.11 -17.92 4.84
CA TYR A 242 -11.21 -17.49 3.78
C TYR A 242 -9.75 -17.85 4.09
N SER A 243 -9.26 -17.55 5.30
CA SER A 243 -7.92 -17.93 5.73
C SER A 243 -7.70 -19.45 5.75
N LEU A 244 -8.70 -20.20 6.23
CA LEU A 244 -8.67 -21.66 6.30
C LEU A 244 -8.56 -22.29 4.91
N ARG A 245 -9.30 -21.78 3.91
CA ARG A 245 -9.25 -22.29 2.54
C ARG A 245 -7.88 -22.10 1.86
N HIS A 246 -7.10 -21.13 2.33
CA HIS A 246 -5.74 -20.86 1.85
C HIS A 246 -4.66 -21.51 2.72
N GLY A 247 -5.05 -22.36 3.69
CA GLY A 247 -4.11 -23.08 4.55
C GLY A 247 -3.35 -22.17 5.53
N ARG A 248 -3.84 -20.96 5.80
CA ARG A 248 -3.22 -20.04 6.76
C ARG A 248 -3.91 -20.17 8.12
N GLY A 249 -3.22 -20.78 9.07
CA GLY A 249 -3.64 -20.83 10.47
C GLY A 249 -3.48 -19.48 11.15
N ASP A 250 -4.42 -18.57 10.88
CA ASP A 250 -4.45 -17.23 11.48
C ASP A 250 -5.15 -17.23 12.85
N SER A 251 -4.83 -16.26 13.70
CA SER A 251 -5.45 -16.07 15.03
C SER A 251 -6.97 -15.96 14.96
N ASN A 252 -7.51 -15.39 13.87
CA ASN A 252 -8.94 -15.32 13.61
C ASN A 252 -9.60 -16.70 13.49
N VAL A 253 -8.89 -17.67 12.89
CA VAL A 253 -9.36 -19.06 12.76
C VAL A 253 -9.39 -19.73 14.12
N MET A 254 -8.30 -19.61 14.90
CA MET A 254 -8.21 -20.14 16.26
C MET A 254 -9.34 -19.59 17.14
N MET A 255 -9.57 -18.28 17.09
CA MET A 255 -10.59 -17.61 17.90
C MET A 255 -12.01 -18.03 17.49
N SER A 256 -12.27 -18.19 16.19
CA SER A 256 -13.56 -18.67 15.69
C SER A 256 -13.84 -20.12 16.09
N VAL A 257 -12.82 -20.98 16.01
CA VAL A 257 -12.93 -22.39 16.44
C VAL A 257 -13.15 -22.49 17.95
N ALA A 258 -12.45 -21.68 18.75
CA ALA A 258 -12.64 -21.63 20.20
C ALA A 258 -14.06 -21.16 20.57
N ALA A 259 -14.57 -20.11 19.92
CA ALA A 259 -15.93 -19.62 20.13
C ALA A 259 -16.98 -20.69 19.75
N LEU A 260 -16.81 -21.36 18.61
CA LEU A 260 -17.67 -22.48 18.21
C LEU A 260 -17.56 -23.67 19.16
N GLY A 261 -16.38 -23.95 19.71
CA GLY A 261 -16.15 -25.01 20.69
C GLY A 261 -16.88 -24.75 22.00
N ALA A 262 -16.78 -23.52 22.52
CA ALA A 262 -17.56 -23.09 23.69
C ALA A 262 -19.07 -23.21 23.40
N LEU A 263 -19.51 -22.88 22.18
CA LEU A 263 -20.89 -23.09 21.75
C LEU A 263 -21.32 -24.56 21.71
N ALA A 264 -20.49 -25.43 21.17
CA ALA A 264 -20.81 -26.86 21.12
C ALA A 264 -20.89 -27.50 22.51
N LEU A 265 -20.12 -27.00 23.48
CA LEU A 265 -20.09 -27.51 24.86
C LEU A 265 -21.26 -27.04 25.72
N GLY A 266 -22.03 -26.04 25.28
CA GLY A 266 -23.13 -25.51 26.07
C GLY A 266 -22.69 -24.64 27.25
N GLU A 267 -21.42 -24.23 27.30
CA GLU A 267 -20.90 -23.33 28.31
C GLU A 267 -21.25 -21.88 27.92
N PHE A 268 -22.48 -21.48 28.24
CA PHE A 268 -23.05 -20.14 27.99
C PHE A 268 -23.57 -19.48 29.26
#